data_AF-A0A954SRI5-F1
#
_entry.id   AF-A0A954SRI5-F1
#
_cell.length_a   1.000
_cell.length_b   1.000
_cell.length_c   1.000
_cell.angle_alpha   90.00
_cell.angle_beta   90.00
_cell.angle_gamma   90.00
#
_symmetry.space_group_name_H-M   'P 1'
#
loop_
_entity.id
_entity.type
_entity.pdbx_description
1 polymer ?
#
loop_
_entity_poly.entity_id
_entity_poly.type
_entity_poly.pdbx_seq_one_letter_code
_entity_poly.pdbx_strand_id
1 'polypeptide(L)'
;MTHSQQHTTNSSQAHALVGVARFLRLVMFRKGIISLCLILSGGLGALYYATAEKRYQSEGKLYIAQPEATSQSVHGVSMTQRDQMPTYLELVVSEKVLRDAIRRLPKKDRLDFTDVPEAKWLEKFASKLTVKNPRQTSIISVSYQSRSPHTA
;
A
#
# COMPACT_ATOMS: atom_id res chain seq x y z
N MET A 1 -16.92 33.60 48.30
CA MET A 1 -17.24 32.28 47.72
C MET A 1 -16.06 31.82 46.84
N THR A 2 -14.97 31.28 47.42
CA THR A 2 -13.84 30.74 46.62
C THR A 2 -12.96 29.87 47.52
N HIS A 3 -13.39 28.67 47.90
CA HIS A 3 -12.44 27.75 48.57
C HIS A 3 -12.71 26.23 48.44
N SER A 4 -13.34 25.76 47.36
CA SER A 4 -13.78 24.35 47.29
C SER A 4 -13.48 23.62 45.97
N GLN A 5 -12.37 23.92 45.28
CA GLN A 5 -11.99 23.19 44.05
C GLN A 5 -10.57 22.59 43.96
N GLN A 6 -9.71 22.67 44.99
CA GLN A 6 -8.33 22.15 44.89
C GLN A 6 -8.09 20.73 45.46
N HIS A 7 -9.06 20.09 46.12
CA HIS A 7 -8.83 18.82 46.81
C HIS A 7 -9.06 17.55 45.96
N THR A 8 -9.71 17.65 44.80
CA THR A 8 -10.09 16.49 43.97
C THR A 8 -9.03 16.08 42.93
N THR A 9 -8.14 16.99 42.55
CA THR A 9 -7.07 16.72 41.56
C THR A 9 -5.90 15.97 42.19
N ASN A 10 -5.49 16.36 43.39
CA ASN A 10 -4.42 15.68 44.15
C ASN A 10 -4.78 14.24 44.53
N SER A 11 -6.03 14.00 44.95
CA SER A 11 -6.51 12.64 45.24
C SER A 11 -6.56 11.76 43.98
N SER A 12 -7.06 12.28 42.86
CA SER A 12 -7.10 11.52 41.59
C SER A 12 -5.71 11.20 41.04
N GLN A 13 -4.77 12.15 41.10
CA GLN A 13 -3.37 11.91 40.70
C GLN A 13 -2.67 10.93 41.65
N ALA A 14 -2.91 11.03 42.97
CA ALA A 14 -2.38 10.07 43.94
C ALA A 14 -2.94 8.66 43.70
N HIS A 15 -4.23 8.53 43.37
CA HIS A 15 -4.85 7.24 43.03
C HIS A 15 -4.29 6.65 41.73
N ALA A 16 -4.07 7.47 40.69
CA ALA A 16 -3.44 7.04 39.44
C ALA A 16 -1.98 6.60 39.66
N LEU A 17 -1.21 7.38 40.42
CA LEU A 17 0.19 7.09 40.76
C LEU A 17 0.32 5.81 41.61
N VAL A 18 -0.59 5.59 42.56
CA VAL A 18 -0.64 4.35 43.35
C VAL A 18 -0.99 3.15 42.46
N GLY A 19 -1.88 3.33 41.48
CA GLY A 19 -2.19 2.31 40.48
C GLY A 19 -0.97 1.93 39.63
N VAL A 20 -0.27 2.94 39.10
CA VAL A 20 0.95 2.76 38.30
C VAL A 20 2.08 2.14 39.15
N ALA A 21 2.26 2.57 40.39
CA ALA A 21 3.28 2.02 41.29
C ALA A 21 3.01 0.56 41.65
N ARG A 22 1.75 0.17 41.92
CA ARG A 22 1.39 -1.24 42.12
C ARG A 22 1.60 -2.07 40.87
N PHE A 23 1.27 -1.52 39.70
CA PHE A 23 1.51 -2.17 38.41
C PHE A 23 3.00 -2.37 38.14
N LEU A 24 3.83 -1.34 38.33
CA LEU A 24 5.29 -1.45 38.25
C LEU A 24 5.84 -2.46 39.27
N ARG A 25 5.31 -2.50 40.49
CA ARG A 25 5.75 -3.46 41.51
C ARG A 25 5.40 -4.90 41.13
N LEU A 26 4.21 -5.13 40.55
CA LEU A 26 3.82 -6.42 39.97
C LEU A 26 4.75 -6.80 38.80
N VAL A 27 5.10 -5.82 37.96
CA VAL A 27 6.03 -5.99 36.84
C VAL A 27 7.42 -6.39 37.34
N MET A 28 7.88 -5.79 38.44
CA MET A 28 9.20 -6.08 39.02
C MET A 28 9.24 -7.38 39.83
N PHE A 29 8.14 -7.81 40.46
CA PHE A 29 8.09 -9.08 41.21
C PHE A 29 7.99 -10.32 40.32
N ARG A 30 7.50 -10.16 39.07
CA ARG A 30 7.30 -11.23 38.08
C ARG A 30 8.07 -10.97 36.78
N LYS A 31 9.30 -10.46 36.90
CA LYS A 31 10.24 -10.19 35.79
C LYS A 31 10.34 -11.33 34.78
N GLY A 32 10.31 -12.59 35.24
CA GLY A 32 10.39 -13.76 34.37
C GLY A 32 9.22 -13.86 33.37
N ILE A 33 7.98 -13.62 33.81
CA ILE A 33 6.80 -13.74 32.94
C ILE A 33 6.76 -12.60 31.92
N ILE A 34 7.15 -11.39 32.32
CA ILE A 34 7.17 -10.23 31.42
C ILE A 34 8.28 -10.34 30.40
N SER A 35 9.47 -10.79 30.82
CA SER A 35 10.55 -11.12 29.89
C SER A 35 10.13 -12.22 28.91
N LEU A 36 9.40 -13.25 29.37
CA LEU A 36 8.88 -14.30 28.51
C LEU A 36 7.88 -13.76 27.48
N CYS A 37 6.91 -12.93 27.91
CA CYS A 37 5.98 -12.27 26.99
C CYS A 37 6.69 -11.36 25.99
N LEU A 38 7.73 -10.63 26.43
CA LEU A 38 8.51 -9.75 25.55
C LEU A 38 9.30 -10.56 24.52
N ILE A 39 9.92 -11.66 24.93
CA ILE A 39 10.66 -12.58 24.04
C ILE A 39 9.70 -13.28 23.09
N LEU A 40 8.53 -13.73 23.57
CA LEU A 40 7.51 -14.36 22.72
C LEU A 40 6.96 -13.38 21.68
N SER A 41 6.61 -12.16 22.09
CA SER A 41 6.11 -11.12 21.19
C SER A 41 7.18 -10.68 20.19
N GLY A 42 8.40 -10.42 20.67
CA GLY A 42 9.54 -10.07 19.82
C GLY A 42 9.93 -11.20 18.86
N GLY A 43 9.90 -12.44 19.33
CA GLY A 43 10.17 -13.63 18.54
C GLY A 43 9.12 -13.87 17.47
N LEU A 44 7.83 -13.77 17.80
CA LEU A 44 6.74 -13.83 16.82
C LEU A 44 6.83 -12.69 15.81
N GLY A 45 7.12 -11.47 16.27
CA GLY A 45 7.29 -10.30 15.40
C GLY A 45 8.48 -10.46 14.45
N ALA A 46 9.61 -10.95 14.94
CA ALA A 46 10.80 -11.21 14.13
C ALA A 46 10.57 -12.34 13.11
N LEU A 47 9.91 -13.42 13.53
CA LEU A 47 9.55 -14.54 12.65
C LEU A 47 8.55 -14.09 11.57
N TYR A 48 7.56 -13.29 11.95
CA TYR A 48 6.61 -12.69 11.02
C TYR A 48 7.32 -11.79 10.01
N TYR A 49 8.24 -10.93 10.47
CA TYR A 49 8.99 -10.03 9.61
C TYR A 49 9.93 -10.78 8.65
N ALA A 50 10.55 -11.88 9.10
CA ALA A 50 11.39 -12.72 8.26
C ALA A 50 10.60 -13.51 7.21
N THR A 51 9.37 -13.93 7.55
CA THR A 51 8.49 -14.72 6.66
C THR A 51 7.61 -13.83 5.78
N ALA A 52 7.54 -12.53 6.07
CA ALA A 52 6.75 -11.59 5.28
C ALA A 52 7.23 -11.58 3.83
N GLU A 53 6.35 -12.02 2.94
CA GLU A 53 6.61 -12.12 1.52
C GLU A 53 6.88 -10.71 0.96
N LYS A 54 8.12 -10.45 0.54
CA LYS A 54 8.53 -9.15 0.00
C LYS A 54 7.78 -8.91 -1.31
N ARG A 55 6.81 -7.98 -1.30
CA ARG A 55 6.13 -7.52 -2.51
C ARG A 55 6.90 -6.36 -3.10
N TYR A 56 7.33 -6.50 -4.33
CA TYR A 56 7.99 -5.45 -5.09
C TYR A 56 6.95 -4.80 -6.01
N GLN A 57 6.92 -3.47 -6.05
CA GLN A 57 6.02 -2.72 -6.92
C GLN A 57 6.85 -1.85 -7.86
N SER A 58 6.60 -1.98 -9.15
CA SER A 58 7.11 -1.06 -10.17
C SER A 58 6.03 -0.06 -10.54
N GLU A 59 6.44 1.19 -10.80
CA GLU A 59 5.54 2.28 -11.19
C GLU A 59 6.02 2.94 -12.47
N GLY A 60 5.17 2.92 -13.50
CA GLY A 60 5.33 3.65 -14.75
C GLY A 60 4.31 4.79 -14.86
N LYS A 61 4.73 5.92 -15.44
CA LYS A 61 3.84 7.05 -15.73
C LYS A 61 3.78 7.27 -17.24
N LEU A 62 2.60 7.14 -17.81
CA LEU A 62 2.33 7.38 -19.23
C LEU A 62 1.69 8.76 -19.40
N TYR A 63 2.28 9.61 -20.23
CA TYR A 63 1.74 10.94 -20.55
C TYR A 63 1.04 10.92 -21.91
N ILE A 64 -0.21 11.38 -21.96
CA ILE A 64 -0.97 11.48 -23.22
C ILE A 64 -0.71 12.84 -23.87
N ALA A 65 0.10 12.84 -24.92
CA ALA A 65 0.41 14.03 -25.72
C ALA A 65 -0.81 14.50 -26.52
N GLN A 66 -1.01 15.82 -26.58
CA GLN A 66 -2.07 16.44 -27.39
C GLN A 66 -1.59 16.62 -28.83
N PRO A 67 -2.42 16.32 -29.85
CA PRO A 67 -2.17 16.77 -31.22
C PRO A 67 -2.34 18.30 -31.29
N GLU A 68 -1.40 18.96 -31.95
CA GLU A 68 -1.17 20.43 -31.95
C GLU A 68 -2.39 21.27 -32.38
N ALA A 69 -3.40 20.65 -33.00
CA ALA A 69 -4.64 21.31 -33.42
C ALA A 69 -5.59 21.69 -32.26
N THR A 70 -5.37 21.20 -31.03
CA THR A 70 -6.17 21.55 -29.82
C THR A 70 -5.39 22.47 -28.88
N SER A 71 -4.64 23.42 -29.43
CA SER A 71 -3.88 24.41 -28.65
C SER A 71 -4.75 25.59 -28.18
N GLN A 72 -5.82 25.32 -27.43
CA GLN A 72 -6.59 26.35 -26.72
C GLN A 72 -6.95 25.88 -25.30
N SER A 73 -5.94 25.52 -24.51
CA SER A 73 -6.09 25.51 -23.05
C SER A 73 -4.79 26.00 -22.42
N VAL A 74 -4.76 27.29 -22.11
CA VAL A 74 -3.62 28.01 -21.50
C VAL A 74 -3.34 27.59 -20.05
N HIS A 75 -4.15 26.70 -19.46
CA HIS A 75 -3.88 26.10 -18.16
C HIS A 75 -4.54 24.72 -18.05
N GLY A 76 -3.72 23.67 -18.10
CA GLY A 76 -4.14 22.31 -17.78
C GLY A 76 -4.87 21.56 -18.90
N VAL A 77 -5.08 20.27 -18.61
CA VAL A 77 -5.77 19.28 -19.46
C VAL A 77 -7.09 19.85 -19.97
N SER A 78 -7.29 19.86 -21.28
CA SER A 78 -8.54 20.29 -21.92
C SER A 78 -9.72 19.44 -21.41
N MET A 79 -10.92 20.03 -21.30
CA MET A 79 -12.10 19.32 -20.77
C MET A 79 -12.42 18.07 -21.60
N THR A 80 -12.29 18.15 -22.92
CA THR A 80 -12.42 17.02 -23.85
C THR A 80 -11.40 15.92 -23.57
N GLN A 81 -10.15 16.26 -23.22
CA GLN A 81 -9.13 15.27 -22.84
C GLN A 81 -9.41 14.63 -21.48
N ARG A 82 -9.95 15.37 -20.51
CA ARG A 82 -10.37 14.78 -19.21
C ARG A 82 -11.53 13.79 -19.40
N ASP A 83 -12.48 14.12 -20.25
CA ASP A 83 -13.64 13.27 -20.52
C ASP A 83 -13.26 11.96 -21.23
N GLN A 84 -12.18 11.97 -22.02
CA GLN A 84 -11.64 10.75 -22.66
C GLN A 84 -10.69 9.95 -21.76
N MET A 85 -10.24 10.51 -20.64
CA MET A 85 -9.28 9.87 -19.73
C MET A 85 -9.76 8.52 -19.15
N PRO A 86 -11.03 8.36 -18.75
CA PRO A 86 -11.57 7.07 -18.34
C PRO A 86 -11.49 6.03 -19.47
N THR A 87 -11.76 6.43 -20.71
CA THR A 87 -11.69 5.54 -21.88
C THR A 87 -10.25 5.08 -22.15
N TYR A 88 -9.26 5.98 -22.06
CA TYR A 88 -7.86 5.59 -22.17
C TYR A 88 -7.44 4.62 -21.06
N LEU A 89 -7.95 4.80 -19.84
CA LEU A 89 -7.70 3.90 -18.73
C LEU A 89 -8.31 2.50 -18.99
N GLU A 90 -9.54 2.43 -19.50
CA GLU A 90 -10.17 1.16 -19.88
C GLU A 90 -9.44 0.45 -21.02
N LEU A 91 -8.94 1.20 -22.01
CA LEU A 91 -8.17 0.62 -23.11
C LEU A 91 -6.88 -0.04 -22.62
N VAL A 92 -6.18 0.59 -21.67
CA VAL A 92 -4.95 0.03 -21.09
C VAL A 92 -5.23 -1.26 -20.29
N VAL A 93 -6.41 -1.38 -19.68
CA VAL A 93 -6.83 -2.56 -18.89
C VAL A 93 -7.62 -3.58 -19.72
N SER A 94 -7.80 -3.33 -21.02
CA SER A 94 -8.56 -4.20 -21.92
C SER A 94 -7.91 -5.58 -22.06
N GLU A 95 -8.71 -6.65 -22.01
CA GLU A 95 -8.25 -8.03 -22.18
C GLU A 95 -7.35 -8.21 -23.40
N LYS A 96 -7.69 -7.57 -24.53
CA LYS A 96 -6.90 -7.68 -25.76
C LYS A 96 -5.49 -7.12 -25.57
N VAL A 97 -5.37 -5.97 -24.90
CA VAL A 97 -4.09 -5.31 -24.63
C VAL A 97 -3.27 -6.11 -23.62
N LEU A 98 -3.90 -6.62 -22.55
CA LEU A 98 -3.22 -7.45 -21.55
C LEU A 98 -2.71 -8.76 -22.14
N ARG A 99 -3.53 -9.42 -22.97
CA ARG A 99 -3.17 -10.67 -23.65
C ARG A 99 -1.98 -10.47 -24.59
N ASP A 100 -1.97 -9.40 -25.37
CA ASP A 100 -0.84 -9.05 -26.24
C ASP A 100 0.40 -8.67 -25.44
N ALA A 101 0.25 -7.99 -24.30
CA ALA A 101 1.36 -7.67 -23.40
C ALA A 101 2.01 -8.94 -22.84
N ILE A 102 1.22 -9.89 -22.35
CA ILE A 102 1.71 -11.20 -21.87
C ILE A 102 2.41 -11.97 -23.00
N ARG A 103 1.89 -11.90 -24.24
CA ARG A 103 2.50 -12.57 -25.40
C ARG A 103 3.86 -11.98 -25.74
N ARG A 104 4.02 -10.66 -25.64
CA ARG A 104 5.28 -9.93 -25.87
C ARG A 104 6.27 -10.05 -24.71
N LEU A 105 5.82 -10.52 -23.53
CA LEU A 105 6.67 -10.65 -22.37
C LEU A 105 7.74 -11.74 -22.58
N PRO A 106 9.04 -11.41 -22.42
CA PRO A 106 10.14 -12.38 -22.56
C PRO A 106 9.97 -13.54 -21.59
N LYS A 107 10.39 -14.76 -22.00
CA LYS A 107 10.31 -15.95 -21.12
C LYS A 107 11.05 -15.77 -19.78
N LYS A 108 12.09 -14.92 -19.77
CA LYS A 108 12.90 -14.60 -18.58
C LYS A 108 12.10 -13.86 -17.50
N ASP A 109 11.09 -13.10 -17.91
CA ASP A 109 10.31 -12.23 -17.01
C ASP A 109 8.97 -12.86 -16.60
N ARG A 110 8.73 -14.13 -17.00
CA ARG A 110 7.49 -14.87 -16.69
C ARG A 110 7.52 -15.58 -15.33
N LEU A 111 8.47 -15.27 -14.46
CA LEU A 111 8.67 -15.95 -13.17
C LEU A 111 7.40 -15.91 -12.30
N ASP A 112 6.62 -14.83 -12.37
CA ASP A 112 5.33 -14.68 -11.67
C ASP A 112 4.20 -15.62 -12.14
N PHE A 113 4.36 -16.20 -13.33
CA PHE A 113 3.37 -17.05 -13.99
C PHE A 113 3.69 -18.55 -13.91
N THR A 114 4.87 -18.93 -13.42
CA THR A 114 5.35 -20.33 -13.39
C THR A 114 4.43 -21.26 -12.59
N ASP A 115 3.83 -20.77 -11.51
CA ASP A 115 2.92 -21.54 -10.64
C ASP A 115 1.47 -21.59 -11.14
N VAL A 116 1.16 -20.99 -12.29
CA VAL A 116 -0.23 -20.77 -12.73
C VAL A 116 -0.46 -21.29 -14.15
N PRO A 117 -1.57 -22.00 -14.42
CA PRO A 117 -1.92 -22.43 -15.78
C PRO A 117 -2.09 -21.23 -16.71
N GLU A 118 -1.69 -21.38 -17.98
CA GLU A 118 -1.76 -20.32 -19.00
C GLU A 118 -3.16 -19.69 -19.14
N ALA A 119 -4.21 -20.49 -18.95
CA ALA A 119 -5.60 -20.03 -18.94
C ALA A 119 -5.89 -18.95 -17.87
N LYS A 120 -5.15 -18.94 -16.77
CA LYS A 120 -5.29 -18.00 -15.64
C LYS A 120 -4.25 -16.88 -15.66
N TRP A 121 -3.36 -16.82 -16.65
CA TRP A 121 -2.34 -15.78 -16.72
C TRP A 121 -2.93 -14.39 -16.85
N LEU A 122 -3.99 -14.25 -17.66
CA LEU A 122 -4.67 -12.98 -17.87
C LEU A 122 -5.28 -12.46 -16.56
N GLU A 123 -6.04 -13.30 -15.86
CA GLU A 123 -6.69 -12.96 -14.59
C GLU A 123 -5.66 -12.59 -13.52
N LYS A 124 -4.59 -13.37 -13.41
CA LYS A 124 -3.52 -13.08 -12.45
C LYS A 124 -2.75 -11.81 -12.79
N PHE A 125 -2.47 -11.56 -14.07
CA PHE A 125 -1.82 -10.33 -14.50
C PHE A 125 -2.70 -9.10 -14.19
N ALA A 126 -3.98 -9.16 -14.55
CA ALA A 126 -4.95 -8.10 -14.26
C ALA A 126 -5.07 -7.84 -12.75
N SER A 127 -5.08 -8.89 -11.92
CA SER A 127 -5.20 -8.76 -10.46
C SER A 127 -4.01 -8.05 -9.80
N LYS A 128 -2.83 -8.11 -10.44
CA LYS A 128 -1.60 -7.47 -9.95
C LYS A 128 -1.29 -6.12 -10.61
N LEU A 129 -2.04 -5.77 -11.66
CA LEU A 129 -1.93 -4.52 -12.39
C LEU A 129 -2.89 -3.50 -11.78
N THR A 130 -2.37 -2.34 -11.36
CA THR A 130 -3.17 -1.22 -10.89
C THR A 130 -2.96 -0.05 -11.83
N VAL A 131 -4.03 0.42 -12.47
CA VAL A 131 -4.00 1.61 -13.33
C VAL A 131 -4.81 2.71 -12.67
N LYS A 132 -4.19 3.88 -12.50
CA LYS A 132 -4.81 5.04 -11.86
C LYS A 132 -4.51 6.30 -12.66
N ASN A 133 -5.50 7.17 -12.75
CA ASN A 133 -5.30 8.54 -13.22
C ASN A 133 -5.31 9.48 -12.00
N PRO A 134 -4.20 10.19 -11.70
CA PRO A 134 -4.21 11.26 -10.70
C PRO A 134 -5.18 12.36 -11.14
N ARG A 135 -6.05 12.80 -10.23
CA ARG A 135 -7.13 13.75 -10.52
C ARG A 135 -6.61 14.97 -11.28
N GLN A 136 -7.32 15.33 -12.36
CA GLN A 136 -7.03 16.50 -13.20
C GLN A 136 -5.67 16.46 -13.94
N THR A 137 -5.14 15.26 -14.24
CA THR A 137 -3.88 15.12 -14.99
C THR A 137 -4.03 14.30 -16.27
N SER A 138 -3.17 14.58 -17.26
CA SER A 138 -3.02 13.77 -18.49
C SER A 138 -2.11 12.56 -18.31
N ILE A 139 -1.92 12.13 -17.05
CA ILE A 139 -0.97 11.09 -16.68
C ILE A 139 -1.75 9.83 -16.29
N ILE A 140 -1.41 8.71 -16.91
CA ILE A 140 -1.86 7.39 -16.47
C ILE A 140 -0.71 6.75 -15.69
N SER A 141 -0.92 6.53 -14.40
CA SER A 141 -0.01 5.77 -13.56
C SER A 141 -0.35 4.29 -13.66
N VAL A 142 0.61 3.48 -14.07
CA VAL A 142 0.50 2.02 -14.15
C VAL A 142 1.45 1.44 -13.11
N SER A 143 0.95 0.62 -12.21
CA SER A 143 1.79 -0.12 -11.29
C SER A 143 1.55 -1.62 -11.37
N TYR A 144 2.63 -2.38 -11.28
CA TYR A 144 2.62 -3.83 -11.28
C TYR A 144 3.27 -4.34 -9.99
N GLN A 145 2.59 -5.27 -9.30
CA GLN A 145 3.13 -5.92 -8.11
C GLN A 145 3.71 -7.29 -8.48
N SER A 146 4.98 -7.52 -8.20
CA SER A 146 5.68 -8.78 -8.42
C SER A 146 6.22 -9.36 -7.11
N ARG A 147 6.42 -10.69 -7.10
CA ARG A 147 7.13 -11.40 -6.01
C ARG A 147 8.65 -11.27 -6.12
N SER A 148 9.18 -10.85 -7.27
CA SER A 148 10.61 -10.69 -7.51
C SER A 148 10.93 -9.27 -7.97
N PRO A 149 12.03 -8.66 -7.48
CA PRO A 149 12.44 -7.33 -7.91
C PRO A 149 12.83 -7.27 -9.38
N HIS A 150 13.17 -8.41 -10.00
CA HIS A 150 13.58 -8.47 -11.40
C HIS A 150 12.40 -8.56 -12.38
N THR A 151 11.21 -8.89 -11.86
CA THR A 151 9.98 -9.04 -12.63
C THR A 151 8.89 -8.05 -12.22
N ALA A 152 9.24 -7.08 -11.36
CA ALA A 152 8.40 -5.96 -10.98
C ALA A 152 8.32 -4.93 -12.11
#